data_AF-A0A2K6K0K6-F1
#
_entry.id   AF-A0A2K6K0K6-F1
#
_cell.length_a   1.000
_cell.length_b   1.000
_cell.length_c   1.000
_cell.angle_alpha   90.00
_cell.angle_beta   90.00
_cell.angle_gamma   90.00
#
_symmetry.space_group_name_H-M   'P 1'
#
loop_
_entity.id
_entity.type
_entity.pdbx_description
1 polymer ?
#
loop_
_entity_poly.entity_id
_entity_poly.type
_entity_poly.pdbx_seq_one_letter_code
_entity_poly.pdbx_strand_id
1 'polypeptide(L)'
;MYAKYATGENTSFVDTKKLPVIKKKVKKLEHQNKYESCSLWKDVTFNLKISLNKRAESQERKEKEIQWEKRLFHKDGECWVYDEPLLKYLGASKHQV
;
A
#
# COMPACT_ATOMS: atom_id res chain seq x y z
N MET A 1 21.03 9.70 -8.12
CA MET A 1 21.75 8.44 -7.79
C MET A 1 22.73 8.15 -8.91
N TYR A 2 23.95 7.71 -8.61
CA TYR A 2 25.01 7.43 -9.59
C TYR A 2 25.27 5.92 -9.68
N ALA A 3 25.52 5.43 -10.90
CA ALA A 3 25.94 4.04 -11.12
C ALA A 3 27.43 4.01 -11.49
N LYS A 4 28.15 3.06 -10.89
CA LYS A 4 29.51 2.67 -11.27
C LYS A 4 29.42 1.47 -12.19
N TYR A 5 29.85 1.62 -13.43
CA TYR A 5 29.93 0.52 -14.37
C TYR A 5 31.29 -0.18 -14.28
N ALA A 6 31.36 -1.43 -14.73
CA ALA A 6 32.60 -2.21 -14.72
C ALA A 6 33.72 -1.58 -15.57
N THR A 7 33.35 -0.69 -16.51
CA THR A 7 34.26 0.13 -17.31
C THR A 7 34.94 1.27 -16.52
N GLY A 8 34.59 1.45 -15.24
CA GLY A 8 35.10 2.54 -14.39
C GLY A 8 34.34 3.86 -14.57
N GLU A 9 33.40 3.92 -15.51
CA GLU A 9 32.57 5.10 -15.75
C GLU A 9 31.53 5.29 -14.65
N ASN A 10 31.36 6.56 -14.27
CA ASN A 10 30.56 6.97 -13.15
C ASN A 10 29.53 8.00 -13.63
N THR A 11 28.35 7.54 -14.02
CA THR A 11 27.31 8.38 -14.64
C THR A 11 26.04 8.44 -13.79
N SER A 12 25.28 9.53 -13.94
CA SER A 12 24.00 9.70 -13.24
C SER A 12 23.03 8.63 -13.73
N PHE A 13 22.67 7.70 -12.85
CA PHE A 13 21.77 6.59 -13.15
C PHE A 13 20.32 7.07 -13.19
N VAL A 14 19.88 7.75 -12.13
CA VAL A 14 18.52 8.25 -11.99
C VAL A 14 18.52 9.56 -11.20
N ASP A 15 17.83 10.57 -11.76
CA ASP A 15 17.53 11.84 -11.12
C ASP A 15 16.08 11.84 -10.62
N THR A 16 15.88 11.52 -9.34
CA THR A 16 14.55 11.46 -8.71
C THR A 16 13.87 12.82 -8.59
N LYS A 17 14.59 13.93 -8.76
CA LYS A 17 14.00 15.28 -8.75
C LYS A 17 13.36 15.63 -10.09
N LYS A 18 13.86 15.05 -11.18
CA LYS A 18 13.33 15.25 -12.54
C LYS A 18 12.24 14.26 -12.90
N LEU A 19 12.21 13.10 -12.27
CA LEU A 19 11.18 12.10 -12.53
C LEU A 19 9.80 12.56 -12.02
N PRO A 20 8.74 12.50 -12.85
CA PRO A 20 7.40 12.84 -12.41
C PRO A 20 6.86 11.80 -11.41
N VAL A 21 6.19 12.28 -10.37
CA VAL A 21 5.53 11.41 -9.38
C VAL A 21 4.16 11.01 -9.89
N ILE A 22 4.01 9.76 -10.32
CA ILE A 22 2.71 9.20 -10.72
C ILE A 22 2.02 8.66 -9.46
N LYS A 23 0.91 9.29 -9.07
CA LYS A 23 0.13 8.87 -7.91
C LYS A 23 -0.78 7.71 -8.27
N LYS A 24 -0.87 6.71 -7.39
CA LYS A 24 -1.86 5.64 -7.51
C LYS A 24 -3.28 6.23 -7.50
N LYS A 25 -4.18 5.68 -8.31
CA LYS A 25 -5.61 6.00 -8.26
C LYS A 25 -6.23 5.20 -7.10
N VAL A 26 -7.00 5.88 -6.26
CA VAL A 26 -7.70 5.27 -5.11
C VAL A 26 -9.19 5.55 -5.27
N LYS A 27 -10.04 4.58 -4.89
CA LYS A 27 -11.49 4.78 -4.87
C LYS A 27 -11.88 5.93 -3.95
N LYS A 28 -13.00 6.61 -4.26
CA LYS A 28 -13.58 7.64 -3.38
C LYS A 28 -13.92 7.04 -2.02
N LEU A 29 -13.83 7.83 -0.95
CA LEU A 29 -14.06 7.36 0.43
C LEU A 29 -15.42 6.68 0.63
N GLU A 30 -16.47 7.17 -0.03
CA GLU A 30 -17.82 6.60 0.00
C GLU A 30 -17.89 5.16 -0.51
N HIS A 31 -16.93 4.74 -1.34
CA HIS A 31 -16.86 3.42 -1.95
C HIS A 31 -15.78 2.52 -1.31
N GLN A 32 -15.13 2.98 -0.23
CA GLN A 32 -14.12 2.22 0.49
C GLN A 32 -14.75 1.48 1.67
N ASN A 33 -14.31 0.24 1.90
CA ASN A 33 -14.75 -0.52 3.06
C ASN A 33 -14.24 0.11 4.38
N LYS A 34 -14.92 -0.20 5.49
CA LYS A 34 -14.62 0.33 6.83
C LYS A 34 -13.15 0.17 7.28
N TYR A 35 -12.49 -0.90 6.82
CA TYR A 35 -11.10 -1.23 7.20
C TYR A 35 -10.08 -0.93 6.10
N GLU A 36 -10.49 -0.31 4.99
CA GLU A 36 -9.54 0.23 4.01
C GLU A 36 -8.83 1.46 4.56
N SER A 37 -7.54 1.62 4.26
CA SER A 37 -6.67 2.54 4.99
C SER A 37 -7.16 3.98 5.01
N CYS A 38 -7.62 4.56 3.88
CA CYS A 38 -8.08 5.95 3.88
C CYS A 38 -9.41 6.14 4.63
N SER A 39 -10.30 5.14 4.62
CA SER A 39 -11.56 5.15 5.38
C SER A 39 -11.32 4.98 6.88
N LEU A 40 -10.48 4.00 7.26
CA LEU A 40 -10.15 3.68 8.65
C LEU A 40 -9.45 4.83 9.36
N TRP A 41 -8.51 5.50 8.68
CA TRP A 41 -7.70 6.57 9.25
C TRP A 41 -8.24 7.97 8.94
N LYS A 42 -9.46 8.11 8.41
CA LYS A 42 -10.01 9.42 7.99
C LYS A 42 -10.00 10.44 9.14
N ASP A 43 -10.44 10.03 10.33
CA ASP A 43 -10.58 10.93 11.47
C ASP A 43 -9.23 11.25 12.09
N VAL A 44 -8.31 10.28 12.13
CA VAL A 44 -6.92 10.50 12.57
C VAL A 44 -6.19 11.41 11.61
N THR A 45 -6.29 11.21 10.29
CA THR A 45 -5.62 12.06 9.30
C THR A 45 -6.22 13.46 9.23
N PHE A 46 -7.54 13.59 9.37
CA PHE A 46 -8.22 14.87 9.52
C PHE A 46 -7.77 15.58 10.80
N ASN A 47 -7.76 14.86 11.92
CA ASN A 47 -7.32 15.42 13.19
C ASN A 47 -5.83 15.71 13.18
N LEU A 48 -4.95 14.93 12.53
CA LEU A 48 -3.53 15.27 12.34
C LEU A 48 -3.37 16.53 11.50
N LYS A 49 -4.13 16.66 10.42
CA LYS A 49 -4.15 17.86 9.58
C LYS A 49 -4.56 19.11 10.38
N ILE A 50 -5.40 18.95 11.40
CA ILE A 50 -5.87 20.03 12.28
C ILE A 50 -4.98 20.17 13.54
N SER A 51 -4.42 19.09 14.06
CA SER A 51 -3.64 19.00 15.30
C SER A 51 -2.15 19.27 15.11
N LEU A 52 -1.66 19.36 13.87
CA LEU A 52 -0.43 20.10 13.57
C LEU A 52 -0.49 21.56 14.09
N ASN A 53 -1.69 22.12 14.33
CA ASN A 53 -1.85 23.42 14.98
C ASN A 53 -2.19 23.37 16.48
N LYS A 54 -2.57 22.21 17.06
CA LYS A 54 -2.74 22.06 18.52
C LYS A 54 -2.49 20.61 18.93
N ARG A 55 -1.38 20.41 19.63
CA ARG A 55 -0.97 19.16 20.27
C ARG A 55 -1.89 18.86 21.45
N ALA A 56 -2.64 17.77 21.39
CA ALA A 56 -3.23 17.13 22.57
C ALA A 56 -3.33 15.62 22.35
N GLU A 57 -2.97 14.89 23.41
CA GLU A 57 -2.86 13.44 23.54
C GLU A 57 -4.21 12.72 23.47
N SER A 58 -4.20 11.44 23.08
CA SER A 58 -4.97 10.45 23.84
C SER A 58 -4.50 9.01 23.60
N GLN A 59 -4.72 8.24 24.64
CA GLN A 59 -4.15 6.99 25.12
C GLN A 59 -4.96 5.76 24.65
N GLU A 60 -4.22 4.67 24.40
CA GLU A 60 -4.52 3.23 24.63
C GLU A 60 -5.88 2.66 24.23
N ARG A 61 -5.88 1.49 23.56
CA ARG A 61 -6.71 0.35 23.99
C ARG A 61 -6.07 -1.02 23.73
N LYS A 62 -6.34 -1.86 24.73
CA LYS A 62 -5.83 -3.18 25.11
C LYS A 62 -6.37 -4.38 24.33
N GLU A 63 -5.56 -5.44 24.44
CA GLU A 63 -5.87 -6.86 24.71
C GLU A 63 -7.21 -7.41 24.20
N LYS A 64 -7.14 -8.05 23.03
CA LYS A 64 -7.90 -9.28 22.76
C LYS A 64 -6.97 -10.23 22.04
N GLU A 65 -6.69 -11.40 22.63
CA GLU A 65 -6.00 -12.54 21.99
C GLU A 65 -6.91 -13.16 20.91
N ILE A 66 -7.26 -12.38 19.89
CA ILE A 66 -7.89 -12.91 18.69
C ILE A 66 -6.74 -13.15 17.71
N GLN A 67 -6.52 -14.42 17.36
CA GLN A 67 -5.59 -14.78 16.28
C GLN A 67 -6.01 -14.05 15.01
N TRP A 68 -5.14 -13.17 14.51
CA TRP A 68 -5.45 -12.32 13.36
C TRP A 68 -5.30 -13.11 12.06
N GLU A 69 -6.44 -13.38 11.41
CA GLU A 69 -6.45 -14.00 10.08
C GLU A 69 -6.41 -12.95 8.97
N LYS A 70 -5.56 -13.17 7.96
CA LYS A 70 -5.42 -12.27 6.81
C LYS A 70 -6.50 -12.57 5.78
N ARG A 71 -7.17 -11.51 5.27
CA ARG A 71 -8.35 -11.64 4.40
C ARG A 71 -8.05 -11.87 2.91
N LEU A 72 -6.87 -11.47 2.44
CA LEU A 72 -6.52 -11.41 1.02
C LEU A 72 -5.26 -12.22 0.68
N PHE A 73 -4.64 -12.81 1.70
CA PHE A 73 -3.41 -13.56 1.54
C PHE A 73 -3.47 -14.78 2.44
N HIS A 74 -3.13 -15.94 1.89
CA HIS A 74 -2.86 -17.15 2.65
C HIS A 74 -1.35 -17.42 2.76
N LYS A 75 -0.99 -18.21 3.77
CA LYS A 75 0.38 -18.68 3.97
C LYS A 75 0.58 -19.94 3.12
N ASP A 76 1.57 -19.91 2.23
CA ASP A 76 2.00 -21.06 1.43
C ASP A 76 3.47 -21.34 1.74
N GLY A 77 3.73 -22.38 2.54
CA GLY A 77 5.04 -22.65 3.12
C GLY A 77 5.60 -21.47 3.91
N GLU A 78 6.68 -20.86 3.41
CA GLU A 78 7.33 -19.68 3.98
C GLU A 78 6.88 -18.35 3.32
N CYS A 79 6.08 -18.40 2.25
CA CYS A 79 5.65 -17.24 1.48
C CYS A 79 4.19 -16.84 1.77
N TRP A 80 3.86 -15.59 1.43
CA TRP A 80 2.48 -15.09 1.43
C TRP A 80 2.00 -14.96 0.00
N VAL A 81 0.91 -15.66 -0.32
CA VAL A 81 0.33 -15.67 -1.67
C VAL A 81 -0.94 -14.83 -1.65
N TYR A 82 -1.07 -13.92 -2.61
CA TYR A 82 -2.29 -13.14 -2.81
C TYR A 82 -3.38 -14.02 -3.38
N ASP A 83 -4.61 -13.91 -2.85
CA ASP A 83 -5.71 -14.80 -3.21
C ASP A 83 -6.33 -14.48 -4.57
N GLU A 84 -6.29 -13.22 -5.01
CA GLU A 84 -6.93 -12.74 -6.25
C GLU A 84 -5.94 -12.17 -7.29
N PRO A 85 -4.84 -12.87 -7.64
CA PRO A 85 -3.85 -12.32 -8.55
C PRO A 85 -4.46 -12.04 -9.92
N LEU A 86 -4.09 -10.92 -10.52
CA LEU A 86 -4.57 -10.48 -11.83
C LEU A 86 -4.41 -11.57 -12.91
N LEU A 87 -3.38 -12.41 -12.79
CA LEU A 87 -3.13 -13.55 -13.67
C LEU A 87 -4.29 -14.56 -13.71
N LYS A 88 -5.05 -14.75 -12.61
CA LYS A 88 -6.25 -15.62 -12.60
C LYS A 88 -7.34 -15.11 -13.54
N TYR A 89 -7.44 -13.79 -13.73
CA TYR A 89 -8.43 -13.19 -14.64
C TYR A 89 -8.00 -13.25 -16.11
N LEU A 90 -6.70 -13.24 -16.39
CA LEU A 90 -6.18 -13.33 -17.76
C LEU A 90 -6.25 -14.75 -18.34
N GLY A 91 -6.26 -15.78 -17.49
CA GLY A 91 -6.40 -17.19 -17.90
C GLY A 91 -7.83 -17.60 -18.29
N ALA A 92 -8.85 -16.89 -17.80
CA ALA A 92 -10.26 -17.22 -18.05
C ALA A 92 -10.80 -16.72 -19.41
N SER A 93 -10.06 -15.88 -20.13
CA SER A 93 -10.52 -15.28 -21.40
C SER A 93 -10.12 -16.07 -22.66
N LYS A 94 -9.56 -17.27 -22.51
CA LYS A 94 -9.30 -18.18 -23.64
C LYS A 94 -10.21 -19.39 -23.48
N HIS A 95 -11.40 -19.35 -24.09
CA HIS A 95 -12.17 -20.49 -24.62
C HIS A 95 -13.59 -19.99 -24.97
N GLN A 96 -13.74 -19.40 -26.15
CA GLN A 96 -14.95 -19.50 -26.96
C GLN A 96 -14.48 -19.57 -28.40
N VAL A 97 -14.58 -20.78 -28.94
CA VAL A 97 -14.39 -21.12 -30.36
C VAL A 97 -15.60 -20.62 -31.12
#